data_AF-A0AA43IQE2-F1
#
_entry.id   AF-A0AA43IQE2-F1
#
_cell.length_a   1.000
_cell.length_b   1.000
_cell.length_c   1.000
_cell.angle_alpha   90.00
_cell.angle_beta   90.00
_cell.angle_gamma   90.00
#
_symmetry.space_group_name_H-M   'P 1'
#
loop_
_entity.id
_entity.type
_entity.pdbx_description
1 polymer ?
#
loop_
_entity_poly.entity_id
_entity_poly.type
_entity_poly.pdbx_seq_one_letter_code
_entity_poly.pdbx_strand_id
1 'polypeptide(L)'
;MTLNCDPVAETKREADLTAAQFELIDETEAEAILRWRFEELVRAGYDIGSALVLASHVEIDLHDATALTRRGCPAETALQILL
;
A
#
# COMPACT_ATOMS: atom_id res chain seq x y z
N MET A 1 -19.65 -49.83 -19.41
CA MET A 1 -18.27 -50.38 -19.44
C MET A 1 -17.60 -49.66 -20.61
N THR A 2 -16.84 -48.58 -20.43
CA THR A 2 -15.79 -48.27 -19.45
C THR A 2 -15.83 -46.80 -19.04
N LEU A 3 -15.40 -46.56 -17.80
CA LEU A 3 -15.09 -45.26 -17.19
C LEU A 3 -13.79 -44.69 -17.74
N ASN A 4 -13.70 -43.36 -17.77
CA ASN A 4 -12.52 -42.50 -17.50
C ASN A 4 -13.10 -41.07 -17.54
N CYS A 5 -13.29 -40.29 -16.47
CA CYS A 5 -12.53 -40.11 -15.24
C CYS A 5 -11.02 -40.00 -15.48
N ASP A 6 -10.61 -38.81 -15.88
CA ASP A 6 -9.27 -38.29 -15.62
C ASP A 6 -9.40 -36.87 -15.02
N PRO A 7 -8.47 -36.46 -14.13
CA PRO A 7 -8.83 -35.88 -12.85
C PRO A 7 -8.49 -34.39 -12.69
N VAL A 8 -9.27 -33.76 -11.82
CA VAL A 8 -9.06 -32.57 -10.97
C VAL A 8 -7.79 -31.77 -11.27
N ALA A 9 -7.99 -30.57 -11.84
CA ALA A 9 -7.05 -29.46 -11.74
C ALA A 9 -6.79 -29.18 -10.25
N GLU A 10 -5.64 -29.64 -9.76
CA GLU A 10 -5.18 -29.40 -8.40
C GLU A 10 -5.07 -27.89 -8.18
N THR A 11 -6.07 -27.36 -7.49
CA THR A 11 -6.00 -26.09 -6.79
C THR A 11 -4.78 -26.17 -5.89
N LYS A 12 -3.74 -25.42 -6.27
CA LYS A 12 -2.53 -25.22 -5.50
C LYS A 12 -2.96 -24.90 -4.07
N ARG A 13 -2.74 -25.86 -3.17
CA ARG A 13 -3.08 -25.79 -1.74
C ARG A 13 -2.77 -24.38 -1.24
N GLU A 14 -3.79 -23.66 -0.76
CA GLU A 14 -3.62 -22.65 0.28
C GLU A 14 -2.86 -23.38 1.39
N ALA A 15 -1.54 -23.19 1.42
CA ALA A 15 -0.74 -23.67 2.51
C ALA A 15 -1.24 -22.92 3.74
N ASP A 16 -1.62 -23.65 4.78
CA ASP A 16 -1.93 -23.10 6.10
C ASP A 16 -0.79 -22.15 6.49
N LEU A 17 -1.04 -20.84 6.32
CA LEU A 17 -0.11 -19.81 6.74
C LEU A 17 0.01 -19.91 8.25
N THR A 18 1.21 -20.24 8.72
CA THR A 18 1.48 -20.32 10.16
C THR A 18 1.54 -18.91 10.75
N ALA A 19 1.26 -18.76 12.04
CA ALA A 19 1.28 -17.45 12.70
C ALA A 19 2.59 -16.67 12.50
N ALA A 20 3.74 -17.36 12.50
CA ALA A 20 5.05 -16.75 12.22
C ALA A 20 5.22 -16.30 10.76
N GLN A 21 4.56 -16.96 9.80
CA GLN A 21 4.54 -16.52 8.40
C GLN A 21 3.57 -15.34 8.21
N PHE A 22 2.51 -15.26 8.99
CA PHE A 22 1.56 -14.15 8.98
C PHE A 22 2.22 -12.84 9.44
N GLU A 23 2.95 -12.85 10.56
CA GLU A 23 3.69 -11.67 11.05
C GLU A 23 4.70 -11.13 10.04
N LEU A 24 5.42 -12.02 9.32
CA LEU A 24 6.37 -11.61 8.27
C LEU A 24 5.66 -11.04 7.03
N ILE A 25 4.49 -11.58 6.66
CA ILE A 25 3.67 -11.02 5.58
C ILE A 25 3.24 -9.60 5.96
N ASP A 26 2.78 -9.39 7.20
CA ASP A 26 2.37 -8.07 7.71
C ASP A 26 3.52 -7.04 7.64
N GLU A 27 4.75 -7.42 8.00
CA GLU A 27 5.91 -6.53 7.91
C GLU A 27 6.25 -6.17 6.45
N THR A 28 6.26 -7.16 5.55
CA THR A 28 6.56 -6.92 4.12
C THR A 28 5.45 -6.13 3.42
N GLU A 29 4.20 -6.34 3.80
CA GLU A 29 3.05 -5.61 3.30
C GLU A 29 3.05 -4.17 3.81
N ALA A 30 3.35 -3.95 5.09
CA ALA A 30 3.52 -2.62 5.66
C ALA A 30 4.62 -1.83 4.93
N GLU A 31 5.78 -2.45 4.65
CA GLU A 31 6.84 -1.80 3.87
C GLU A 31 6.34 -1.45 2.46
N ALA A 32 5.67 -2.38 1.77
CA ALA A 32 5.14 -2.16 0.43
C ALA A 32 4.11 -1.01 0.41
N ILE A 33 3.24 -0.93 1.42
CA ILE A 33 2.26 0.15 1.57
C ILE A 33 2.96 1.49 1.80
N LEU A 34 3.93 1.57 2.71
CA LEU A 34 4.65 2.81 2.98
C LEU A 34 5.46 3.28 1.77
N ARG A 35 6.09 2.36 1.04
CA ARG A 35 6.78 2.62 -0.23
C ARG A 35 5.82 3.24 -1.25
N TRP A 36 4.68 2.59 -1.46
CA TRP A 36 3.68 3.05 -2.41
C TRP A 36 3.11 4.42 -2.01
N ARG A 37 2.79 4.63 -0.72
CA ARG A 37 2.34 5.93 -0.17
C ARG A 37 3.34 7.04 -0.50
N PHE A 38 4.62 6.80 -0.23
CA PHE A 38 5.69 7.75 -0.53
C PHE A 38 5.74 8.09 -2.02
N GLU A 39 5.72 7.08 -2.89
CA GLU A 39 5.78 7.29 -4.34
C GLU A 39 4.57 8.07 -4.89
N GLU A 40 3.37 7.80 -4.38
CA GLU A 40 2.17 8.56 -4.76
C GLU A 40 2.26 10.03 -4.33
N LEU A 41 2.78 10.31 -3.12
CA LEU A 41 2.96 11.68 -2.62
C LEU A 41 3.99 12.46 -3.45
N VAL A 42 5.13 11.83 -3.78
CA VAL A 42 6.12 12.46 -4.67
C VAL A 42 5.50 12.73 -6.05
N ARG A 43 4.75 11.78 -6.61
CA ARG A 43 4.05 11.96 -7.88
C ARG A 43 2.98 13.05 -7.83
N ALA A 44 2.39 13.30 -6.66
CA ALA A 44 1.42 14.37 -6.44
C ALA A 44 2.06 15.76 -6.28
N GLY A 45 3.39 15.85 -6.12
CA GLY A 45 4.13 17.11 -6.08
C GLY A 45 4.66 17.52 -4.70
N TYR A 46 4.62 16.63 -3.71
CA TYR A 46 5.39 16.82 -2.48
C TYR A 46 6.88 16.59 -2.75
N ASP A 47 7.76 17.34 -2.10
CA ASP A 47 9.18 17.02 -2.08
C ASP A 47 9.45 15.74 -1.29
N ILE A 48 10.66 15.18 -1.44
CA ILE A 48 11.05 13.90 -0.85
C ILE A 48 10.89 13.90 0.69
N GLY A 49 11.28 14.99 1.36
CA GLY A 49 11.22 15.06 2.82
C GLY A 49 9.78 15.05 3.32
N SER A 50 8.95 15.91 2.73
CA SER A 50 7.54 16.01 3.03
C SER A 50 6.76 14.73 2.72
N ALA A 51 7.04 14.10 1.58
CA ALA A 51 6.43 12.83 1.20
C ALA A 51 6.79 11.71 2.18
N LEU A 52 8.02 11.67 2.70
CA LEU A 52 8.44 10.68 3.69
C LEU A 52 7.68 10.84 5.02
N VAL A 53 7.54 12.08 5.49
CA VAL A 53 6.78 12.40 6.71
C VAL A 53 5.31 11.99 6.54
N LEU A 54 4.66 12.40 5.45
CA LEU A 54 3.26 12.04 5.21
C LEU A 54 3.06 10.54 4.99
N ALA A 55 4.00 9.85 4.34
CA ALA A 55 3.93 8.41 4.15
C ALA A 55 3.92 7.66 5.49
N SER A 56 4.73 8.11 6.47
CA SER A 56 4.82 7.49 7.80
C SER A 56 3.61 7.76 8.71
N HIS A 57 2.86 8.85 8.48
CA HIS A 57 1.62 9.16 9.21
C HIS A 57 0.44 8.43 8.53
N VAL A 58 0.30 7.15 8.85
CA VAL A 58 -0.66 6.24 8.20
C VAL A 58 -2.13 6.59 8.47
N GLU A 59 -2.40 7.36 9.52
CA GLU A 59 -3.70 7.94 9.86
C GLU A 59 -4.14 9.05 8.90
N ILE A 60 -3.21 9.65 8.15
CA ILE A 60 -3.51 10.66 7.13
C ILE A 60 -4.02 9.98 5.87
N ASP A 61 -5.20 10.41 5.42
CA ASP A 61 -5.80 9.94 4.18
C ASP A 61 -4.96 10.40 2.97
N LEU A 62 -4.47 9.42 2.21
CA LEU A 62 -3.61 9.65 1.06
C LEU A 62 -4.36 10.34 -0.09
N HIS A 63 -5.65 10.07 -0.27
CA HIS A 63 -6.47 10.71 -1.29
C HIS A 63 -6.63 12.19 -0.98
N ASP A 64 -6.88 12.56 0.28
CA ASP A 64 -6.97 13.95 0.69
C ASP A 64 -5.62 14.68 0.50
N ALA A 65 -4.53 14.04 0.92
CA ALA A 65 -3.19 14.61 0.76
C ALA A 65 -2.83 14.88 -0.70
N THR A 66 -3.13 13.94 -1.61
CA THR A 66 -2.88 14.12 -3.05
C THR A 66 -3.90 15.03 -3.73
N ALA A 67 -5.13 15.13 -3.22
CA ALA A 67 -6.16 16.02 -3.75
C ALA A 67 -5.80 17.50 -3.53
N LEU A 68 -5.18 17.84 -2.39
CA LEU A 68 -4.74 19.21 -2.11
C LEU A 68 -3.79 19.72 -3.20
N THR A 69 -2.71 19.00 -3.47
CA THR A 69 -1.72 19.43 -4.47
C THR A 69 -2.27 19.39 -5.90
N ARG A 70 -3.07 18.38 -6.24
CA ARG A 70 -3.75 18.29 -7.55
C ARG A 70 -4.70 19.47 -7.82
N ARG A 71 -5.27 20.06 -6.77
CA ARG A 71 -6.10 21.27 -6.85
C ARG A 71 -5.28 22.58 -6.91
N GLY A 72 -3.95 22.48 -6.90
CA GLY A 72 -3.04 23.63 -6.93
C GLY A 72 -2.67 24.17 -5.54
N CYS A 73 -2.99 23.47 -4.45
CA CYS A 73 -2.48 23.84 -3.13
C CYS A 73 -0.96 23.65 -3.10
N PRO A 74 -0.18 24.66 -2.69
CA PRO A 74 1.26 24.49 -2.48
C PRO A 74 1.54 23.38 -1.47
N ALA A 75 2.55 22.55 -1.73
CA ALA A 75 2.89 21.40 -0.88
C ALA A 75 3.15 21.80 0.59
N GLU A 76 3.83 22.92 0.82
CA GLU A 76 4.07 23.47 2.16
C GLU A 76 2.77 23.82 2.89
N THR A 77 1.82 24.45 2.20
CA THR A 77 0.50 24.75 2.78
C THR A 77 -0.31 23.49 3.03
N ALA A 78 -0.23 22.51 2.14
CA ALA A 78 -0.92 21.23 2.32
C ALA A 78 -0.39 20.48 3.56
N LEU A 79 0.92 20.52 3.82
CA LEU A 79 1.50 19.94 5.04
C LEU A 79 0.93 20.58 6.31
N GLN A 80 0.78 21.90 6.34
CA GLN A 80 0.20 22.61 7.49
C GLN A 80 -1.28 22.29 7.74
N ILE A 81 -1.98 21.75 6.74
CA ILE A 81 -3.38 21.32 6.88
C ILE A 81 -3.45 19.89 7.43
N LEU A 82 -2.48 19.05 7.08
CA LEU A 82 -2.51 17.60 7.33
C LEU A 82 -1.78 17.20 8.62
N LEU A 83 -0.79 17.98 9.06
CA LEU A 83 0.07 17.73 10.24
C LEU A 83 -0.19 18.77 11.33
#